data_AF-A0A7Y1VER7-F1
#
_entry.id   AF-A0A7Y1VER7-F1
#
_cell.length_a   1.000
_cell.length_b   1.000
_cell.length_c   1.000
_cell.angle_alpha   90.00
_cell.angle_beta   90.00
_cell.angle_gamma   90.00
#
_symmetry.space_group_name_H-M   'P 1'
#
loop_
_entity.id
_entity.type
_entity.pdbx_description
1 polymer ?
#
loop_
_entity_poly.entity_id
_entity_poly.type
_entity_poly.pdbx_seq_one_letter_code
_entity_poly.pdbx_strand_id
1 'polypeptide(L)'
;MKQLHIKSRNIISLVIVLIFSISLVHSQITSYPYLEDFESGWGQWSINSVNGITSWQYGIPSGAVISSAASGSNAFVTNLSGNYLDNENGYLLSPVFDFSSLNSPVVQFSLWWNCEYNWDGAVIQYSTDLFTWNNVGSLGGGTNWFNYNAIFSVPGGSSEGWSGRTITGNGSNGWVTVSHPAPELAGLSNVYFRFVFASDGSIFDEGIGFDDFEIYNAYVDIPDSQFEQALIDQGIDTEGTLDGQVLLDDISSILFLSIDNYNITSFEGLQFFTSLLAFSHINNQAATINQIDFSNNLSLEDISIINAPNLAEINVSQNEFLQSLTVVTNNTLFNSIDLSNNFNLQTVILSSNGLTEINSLNSPILSYLSVGDNPISSLDVSSFNDLETLNTYDTQIEDLD
;
A
#
# COMPACT_ATOMS: atom_id res chain seq x y z
N MET A 1 -54.96 5.48 -78.21
CA MET A 1 -55.92 5.64 -77.09
C MET A 1 -55.45 4.72 -75.97
N LYS A 2 -55.19 5.28 -74.80
CA LYS A 2 -54.59 4.64 -73.62
C LYS A 2 -55.45 3.47 -73.11
N GLN A 3 -54.82 2.39 -72.64
CA GLN A 3 -55.01 1.88 -71.27
C GLN A 3 -53.91 0.86 -70.93
N LEU A 4 -52.97 1.28 -70.08
CA LEU A 4 -52.17 0.39 -69.25
C LEU A 4 -53.08 -0.10 -68.10
N HIS A 5 -53.07 -1.40 -67.83
CA HIS A 5 -53.56 -1.95 -66.56
C HIS A 5 -52.45 -2.78 -65.93
N ILE A 6 -51.82 -2.19 -64.92
CA ILE A 6 -50.82 -2.83 -64.06
C ILE A 6 -51.60 -3.69 -63.06
N LYS A 7 -51.47 -5.02 -63.14
CA LYS A 7 -51.85 -5.92 -62.05
C LYS A 7 -50.66 -6.02 -61.08
N SER A 8 -50.92 -5.62 -59.85
CA SER A 8 -50.01 -5.67 -58.72
C SER A 8 -49.87 -7.08 -58.13
N ARG A 9 -48.84 -7.24 -57.29
CA ARG A 9 -48.62 -8.21 -56.19
C ARG A 9 -47.64 -9.35 -56.49
N ASN A 10 -46.38 -9.13 -56.14
CA ASN A 10 -45.73 -9.72 -54.96
C ASN A 10 -44.20 -9.54 -55.07
N ILE A 11 -43.70 -8.37 -54.68
CA ILE A 11 -42.27 -8.19 -54.36
C ILE A 11 -42.17 -8.42 -52.86
N ILE A 12 -41.68 -9.59 -52.45
CA ILE A 12 -41.21 -9.80 -51.08
C ILE A 12 -39.87 -9.05 -51.02
N SER A 13 -39.91 -7.80 -50.54
CA SER A 13 -38.71 -7.08 -50.14
C SER A 13 -38.19 -7.73 -48.85
N LEU A 14 -37.14 -8.53 -48.99
CA LEU A 14 -36.35 -9.01 -47.86
C LEU A 14 -35.57 -7.80 -47.30
N VAL A 15 -36.09 -7.18 -46.25
CA VAL A 15 -35.34 -6.19 -45.47
C VAL A 15 -34.39 -6.98 -44.58
N ILE A 16 -33.14 -7.13 -45.02
CA ILE A 16 -32.05 -7.55 -44.14
C ILE A 16 -31.71 -6.33 -43.29
N VAL A 17 -32.23 -6.29 -42.06
CA VAL A 17 -31.75 -5.36 -41.04
C VAL A 17 -30.41 -5.92 -40.56
N LEU A 18 -29.31 -5.43 -41.13
CA LEU A 18 -28.00 -5.57 -40.49
C LEU A 18 -28.03 -4.69 -39.24
N ILE A 19 -28.24 -5.32 -38.08
CA ILE A 19 -27.92 -4.69 -36.80
C ILE A 19 -26.39 -4.63 -36.74
N PHE A 20 -25.82 -3.49 -37.14
CA PHE A 20 -24.48 -3.14 -36.69
C PHE A 20 -24.59 -2.88 -35.19
N SER A 21 -24.28 -3.88 -34.37
CA SER A 21 -23.87 -3.62 -33.00
C SER A 21 -22.57 -2.82 -33.11
N ILE A 22 -22.67 -1.50 -32.98
CA ILE A 22 -21.51 -0.70 -32.62
C ILE A 22 -21.14 -1.21 -31.23
N SER A 23 -20.15 -2.10 -31.17
CA SER A 23 -19.42 -2.30 -29.92
C SER A 23 -18.86 -0.94 -29.59
N LEU A 24 -19.47 -0.26 -28.62
CA LEU A 24 -18.89 0.93 -28.03
C LEU A 24 -17.59 0.44 -27.41
N VAL A 25 -16.48 0.66 -28.10
CA VAL A 25 -15.17 0.38 -27.56
C VAL A 25 -14.98 1.43 -26.47
N HIS A 26 -15.23 1.04 -25.22
CA HIS A 26 -14.91 1.88 -24.07
C HIS A 26 -13.41 2.18 -24.13
N SER A 27 -13.05 3.46 -23.98
CA SER A 27 -11.64 3.84 -23.96
C SER A 27 -11.02 3.27 -22.70
N GLN A 28 -9.94 2.53 -22.87
CA GLN A 28 -9.16 2.03 -21.74
C GLN A 28 -8.58 3.20 -20.93
N ILE A 29 -8.61 3.06 -19.62
CA ILE A 29 -7.98 3.99 -18.68
C ILE A 29 -6.49 3.65 -18.61
N THR A 30 -5.64 4.62 -18.95
CA THR A 30 -4.17 4.45 -19.03
C THR A 30 -3.41 5.55 -18.31
N SER A 31 -4.10 6.41 -17.55
CA SER A 31 -3.52 7.56 -16.85
C SER A 31 -3.86 7.45 -15.37
N TYR A 32 -2.84 7.61 -14.53
CA TYR A 32 -2.94 7.49 -13.07
C TYR A 32 -2.26 8.70 -12.39
N PRO A 33 -2.72 9.11 -11.20
CA PRO A 33 -3.88 8.59 -10.47
C PRO A 33 -5.19 8.80 -11.25
N TYR A 34 -6.07 7.81 -11.21
CA TYR A 34 -7.42 7.88 -11.76
C TYR A 34 -8.39 8.07 -10.61
N LEU A 35 -9.28 9.05 -10.72
CA LEU A 35 -10.36 9.28 -9.78
C LEU A 35 -11.68 9.37 -10.54
N GLU A 36 -12.68 8.65 -10.06
CA GLU A 36 -14.07 8.78 -10.46
C GLU A 36 -14.93 9.17 -9.25
N ASP A 37 -15.25 10.46 -9.17
CA ASP A 37 -16.12 11.07 -8.15
C ASP A 37 -17.62 11.01 -8.53
N PHE A 38 -17.93 10.48 -9.71
CA PHE A 38 -19.28 10.35 -10.26
C PHE A 38 -20.07 11.66 -10.42
N GLU A 39 -19.43 12.83 -10.36
CA GLU A 39 -20.10 14.13 -10.52
C GLU A 39 -20.28 14.54 -11.99
N SER A 40 -19.51 13.91 -12.88
CA SER A 40 -19.57 14.13 -14.33
C SER A 40 -20.34 13.03 -15.07
N GLY A 41 -21.09 12.19 -14.35
CA GLY A 41 -21.84 11.05 -14.87
C GLY A 41 -21.31 9.74 -14.34
N TRP A 42 -21.37 8.69 -15.15
CA TRP A 42 -21.12 7.32 -14.70
C TRP A 42 -19.65 6.88 -14.81
N GLY A 43 -18.74 7.70 -15.35
CA GLY A 43 -17.34 7.27 -15.51
C GLY A 43 -17.14 6.04 -16.40
N GLN A 44 -18.07 5.76 -17.33
CA GLN A 44 -18.17 4.50 -18.08
C GLN A 44 -18.50 3.25 -17.24
N TRP A 45 -18.80 3.40 -15.95
CA TRP A 45 -19.37 2.34 -15.14
C TRP A 45 -20.75 1.94 -15.65
N SER A 46 -21.17 0.73 -15.32
CA SER A 46 -22.50 0.21 -15.68
C SER A 46 -23.11 -0.63 -14.57
N ILE A 47 -24.44 -0.57 -14.47
CA ILE A 47 -25.22 -1.39 -13.54
C ILE A 47 -25.66 -2.66 -14.26
N ASN A 48 -25.39 -3.80 -13.65
CA ASN A 48 -25.67 -5.12 -14.17
C ASN A 48 -26.26 -6.03 -13.09
N SER A 49 -26.78 -7.18 -13.50
CA SER A 49 -27.24 -8.22 -12.56
C SER A 49 -27.02 -9.62 -13.13
N VAL A 50 -26.74 -10.57 -12.24
CA VAL A 50 -26.57 -12.00 -12.59
C VAL A 50 -27.93 -12.67 -12.77
N ASN A 51 -28.91 -12.31 -11.94
CA ASN A 51 -30.24 -12.94 -11.89
C ASN A 51 -31.37 -12.04 -12.41
N GLY A 52 -31.05 -10.88 -12.99
CA GLY A 52 -32.04 -9.91 -13.48
C GLY A 52 -32.62 -8.99 -12.39
N ILE A 53 -32.16 -9.09 -11.14
CA ILE A 53 -32.62 -8.29 -10.00
C ILE A 53 -31.48 -7.41 -9.53
N THR A 54 -31.70 -6.09 -9.54
CA THR A 54 -30.79 -5.15 -8.89
C THR A 54 -31.49 -3.87 -8.43
N SER A 55 -31.06 -3.35 -7.29
CA SER A 55 -31.47 -2.07 -6.70
C SER A 55 -30.45 -0.95 -6.92
N TRP A 56 -29.27 -1.24 -7.49
CA TRP A 56 -28.27 -0.22 -7.80
C TRP A 56 -28.89 0.92 -8.61
N GLN A 57 -28.59 2.14 -8.18
CA GLN A 57 -29.00 3.38 -8.82
C GLN A 57 -27.86 4.40 -8.71
N TYR A 58 -27.77 5.26 -9.71
CA TYR A 58 -26.89 6.42 -9.73
C TYR A 58 -27.70 7.69 -9.56
N GLY A 59 -27.24 8.59 -8.70
CA GLY A 59 -27.82 9.91 -8.50
C GLY A 59 -27.64 10.40 -7.08
N ILE A 60 -28.48 11.34 -6.65
CA ILE A 60 -28.42 11.95 -5.32
C ILE A 60 -29.07 11.02 -4.28
N PRO A 61 -28.30 10.43 -3.34
CA PRO A 61 -28.88 9.61 -2.28
C PRO A 61 -29.80 10.46 -1.40
N SER A 62 -30.93 9.89 -1.03
CA SER A 62 -32.02 10.54 -0.30
C SER A 62 -32.73 9.56 0.65
N GLY A 63 -32.07 8.45 0.99
CA GLY A 63 -32.51 7.50 2.01
C GLY A 63 -32.51 8.14 3.40
N ALA A 64 -33.10 7.44 4.38
CA ALA A 64 -33.07 7.84 5.78
C ALA A 64 -31.71 7.57 6.45
N VAL A 65 -30.94 6.60 5.93
CA VAL A 65 -29.59 6.23 6.42
C VAL A 65 -28.53 6.77 5.45
N ILE A 66 -28.56 6.34 4.19
CA ILE A 66 -27.69 6.79 3.11
C ILE A 66 -28.37 7.99 2.43
N SER A 67 -28.19 9.15 3.07
CA SER A 67 -28.91 10.39 2.76
C SER A 67 -28.09 11.41 1.95
N SER A 68 -26.86 11.06 1.58
CA SER A 68 -25.95 11.89 0.79
C SER A 68 -24.84 11.03 0.17
N ALA A 69 -24.22 11.53 -0.90
CA ALA A 69 -22.98 10.99 -1.46
C ALA A 69 -21.78 11.21 -0.50
N ALA A 70 -20.66 10.53 -0.73
CA ALA A 70 -19.46 10.69 0.09
C ALA A 70 -18.78 12.03 -0.22
N SER A 71 -18.72 12.37 -1.49
CA SER A 71 -18.30 13.67 -2.01
C SER A 71 -19.37 14.19 -3.00
N GLY A 72 -19.30 15.47 -3.35
CA GLY A 72 -20.23 16.03 -4.33
C GLY A 72 -21.72 15.84 -4.00
N SER A 73 -22.50 15.42 -4.98
CA SER A 73 -23.94 15.18 -4.85
C SER A 73 -24.38 13.79 -5.28
N ASN A 74 -23.67 13.13 -6.19
CA ASN A 74 -24.06 11.87 -6.79
C ASN A 74 -23.16 10.74 -6.31
N ALA A 75 -23.75 9.57 -6.14
CA ALA A 75 -23.01 8.33 -5.88
C ALA A 75 -23.78 7.16 -6.51
N PHE A 76 -23.16 5.98 -6.54
CA PHE A 76 -23.91 4.75 -6.69
C PHE A 76 -24.39 4.26 -5.33
N VAL A 77 -25.68 3.98 -5.21
CA VAL A 77 -26.26 3.38 -4.00
C VAL A 77 -27.26 2.29 -4.36
N THR A 78 -27.49 1.33 -3.47
CA THR A 78 -28.62 0.40 -3.57
C THR A 78 -29.91 1.14 -3.18
N ASN A 79 -30.67 1.59 -4.19
CA ASN A 79 -31.89 2.40 -4.08
C ASN A 79 -31.69 3.80 -3.49
N LEU A 80 -31.92 4.85 -4.28
CA LEU A 80 -31.67 6.25 -3.88
C LEU A 80 -32.54 6.74 -2.74
N SER A 81 -33.69 6.13 -2.46
CA SER A 81 -34.65 6.66 -1.48
C SER A 81 -35.31 5.57 -0.64
N GLY A 82 -34.64 4.43 -0.45
CA GLY A 82 -35.22 3.31 0.29
C GLY A 82 -34.30 2.11 0.34
N ASN A 83 -34.89 0.94 0.60
CA ASN A 83 -34.14 -0.28 0.86
C ASN A 83 -33.79 -1.05 -0.42
N TYR A 84 -32.77 -1.91 -0.34
CA TYR A 84 -32.43 -2.85 -1.41
C TYR A 84 -33.50 -3.93 -1.61
N LEU A 85 -33.39 -4.70 -2.70
CA LEU A 85 -34.35 -5.73 -3.07
C LEU A 85 -33.99 -7.09 -2.46
N ASP A 86 -35.00 -7.92 -2.16
CA ASP A 86 -34.81 -9.33 -1.80
C ASP A 86 -34.23 -10.12 -2.98
N ASN A 87 -33.38 -11.12 -2.68
CA ASN A 87 -32.74 -12.02 -3.63
C ASN A 87 -32.00 -11.26 -4.75
N GLU A 88 -31.40 -10.12 -4.43
CA GLU A 88 -30.62 -9.35 -5.39
C GLU A 88 -29.28 -10.02 -5.67
N ASN A 89 -28.83 -9.92 -6.92
CA ASN A 89 -27.45 -10.20 -7.29
C ASN A 89 -27.03 -9.20 -8.37
N GLY A 90 -26.81 -7.97 -7.93
CA GLY A 90 -26.50 -6.80 -8.75
C GLY A 90 -25.03 -6.40 -8.61
N TYR A 91 -24.47 -5.81 -9.65
CA TYR A 91 -23.10 -5.29 -9.58
C TYR A 91 -22.89 -4.06 -10.45
N LEU A 92 -22.00 -3.20 -9.98
CA LEU A 92 -21.37 -2.16 -10.78
C LEU A 92 -20.19 -2.77 -11.52
N LEU A 93 -20.03 -2.47 -12.80
CA LEU A 93 -18.90 -2.89 -13.62
C LEU A 93 -18.13 -1.65 -14.07
N SER A 94 -16.82 -1.62 -13.82
CA SER A 94 -15.94 -0.51 -14.17
C SER A 94 -15.62 -0.45 -15.67
N PRO A 95 -15.04 0.66 -16.16
CA PRO A 95 -14.24 0.63 -17.39
C PRO A 95 -13.07 -0.37 -17.29
N VAL A 96 -12.41 -0.61 -18.44
CA VAL A 96 -11.16 -1.36 -18.48
C VAL A 96 -9.98 -0.47 -18.15
N PHE A 97 -9.07 -0.97 -17.33
CA PHE A 97 -7.83 -0.31 -16.95
C PHE A 97 -6.61 -1.01 -17.55
N ASP A 98 -5.58 -0.23 -17.87
CA ASP A 98 -4.24 -0.71 -18.24
C ASP A 98 -3.24 -0.40 -17.11
N PHE A 99 -2.93 -1.39 -16.29
CA PHE A 99 -1.98 -1.24 -15.17
C PHE A 99 -0.54 -1.49 -15.62
N SER A 100 -0.24 -1.50 -16.92
CA SER A 100 1.14 -1.70 -17.42
C SER A 100 2.14 -0.66 -16.90
N SER A 101 1.68 0.52 -16.47
CA SER A 101 2.51 1.57 -15.86
C SER A 101 2.44 1.61 -14.32
N LEU A 102 1.64 0.75 -13.68
CA LEU A 102 1.51 0.68 -12.22
C LEU A 102 2.29 -0.50 -11.68
N ASN A 103 3.16 -0.24 -10.71
CA ASN A 103 4.03 -1.24 -10.10
C ASN A 103 3.52 -1.63 -8.70
N SER A 104 2.93 -0.69 -7.96
CA SER A 104 2.27 -0.90 -6.66
C SER A 104 0.86 -0.29 -6.67
N PRO A 105 -0.06 -0.81 -7.50
CA PRO A 105 -1.41 -0.25 -7.60
C PRO A 105 -2.16 -0.38 -6.27
N VAL A 106 -2.88 0.67 -5.89
CA VAL A 106 -3.81 0.71 -4.77
C VAL A 106 -5.21 0.92 -5.30
N VAL A 107 -6.17 0.15 -4.79
CA VAL A 107 -7.59 0.35 -5.04
C VAL A 107 -8.19 1.06 -3.84
N GLN A 108 -8.81 2.21 -4.06
CA GLN A 108 -9.45 3.01 -3.03
C GLN A 108 -10.84 3.45 -3.46
N PHE A 109 -11.76 3.57 -2.51
CA PHE A 109 -13.07 4.19 -2.73
C PHE A 109 -13.72 4.57 -1.40
N SER A 110 -14.74 5.42 -1.47
CA SER A 110 -15.66 5.69 -0.37
C SER A 110 -16.76 4.63 -0.34
N LEU A 111 -16.97 4.03 0.83
CA LEU A 111 -17.95 2.95 1.04
C LEU A 111 -18.87 3.28 2.22
N TRP A 112 -20.17 3.04 2.03
CA TRP A 112 -21.12 2.87 3.12
C TRP A 112 -21.70 1.46 3.04
N TRP A 113 -21.77 0.71 4.14
CA TRP A 113 -22.60 -0.51 4.19
C TRP A 113 -23.58 -0.48 5.35
N ASN A 114 -24.81 -0.91 5.09
CA ASN A 114 -25.92 -1.05 6.02
C ASN A 114 -26.87 -2.13 5.48
N CYS A 115 -26.53 -3.40 5.67
CA CYS A 115 -27.29 -4.55 5.20
C CYS A 115 -27.51 -5.57 6.33
N GLU A 116 -28.32 -6.60 6.10
CA GLU A 116 -28.53 -7.65 7.10
C GLU A 116 -27.21 -8.27 7.55
N TYR A 117 -27.04 -8.35 8.87
CA TYR A 117 -25.84 -8.93 9.47
C TYR A 117 -25.67 -10.39 9.08
N ASN A 118 -24.55 -10.69 8.43
CA ASN A 118 -24.09 -12.01 7.97
C ASN A 118 -24.88 -12.67 6.84
N TRP A 119 -26.07 -12.20 6.51
CA TRP A 119 -26.83 -12.72 5.38
C TRP A 119 -26.50 -12.00 4.08
N ASP A 120 -26.50 -10.68 4.13
CA ASP A 120 -26.35 -9.83 2.96
C ASP A 120 -24.99 -9.16 2.95
N GLY A 121 -24.51 -8.78 1.77
CA GLY A 121 -23.22 -8.13 1.71
C GLY A 121 -22.74 -7.76 0.33
N ALA A 122 -21.57 -7.13 0.32
CA ALA A 122 -20.90 -6.68 -0.87
C ALA A 122 -19.45 -7.15 -0.95
N VAL A 123 -18.95 -7.29 -2.17
CA VAL A 123 -17.55 -7.62 -2.45
C VAL A 123 -17.08 -6.83 -3.66
N ILE A 124 -15.80 -6.45 -3.69
CA ILE A 124 -15.14 -5.99 -4.90
C ILE A 124 -14.26 -7.09 -5.48
N GLN A 125 -14.37 -7.30 -6.78
CA GLN A 125 -13.65 -8.33 -7.51
C GLN A 125 -13.02 -7.73 -8.75
N TYR A 126 -11.95 -8.36 -9.23
CA TYR A 126 -11.32 -8.03 -10.50
C TYR A 126 -11.33 -9.21 -11.48
N SER A 127 -11.19 -8.89 -12.76
CA SER A 127 -11.05 -9.85 -13.85
C SER A 127 -10.13 -9.31 -14.94
N THR A 128 -9.46 -10.20 -15.66
CA THR A 128 -8.69 -9.87 -16.86
C THR A 128 -9.32 -10.39 -18.16
N ASP A 129 -10.41 -11.15 -18.05
CA ASP A 129 -11.08 -11.82 -19.16
C ASP A 129 -12.62 -11.61 -19.16
N LEU A 130 -13.18 -10.97 -18.13
CA LEU A 130 -14.60 -10.82 -17.83
C LEU A 130 -15.36 -12.12 -17.48
N PHE A 131 -14.67 -13.26 -17.44
CA PHE A 131 -15.25 -14.58 -17.13
C PHE A 131 -14.85 -15.06 -15.74
N THR A 132 -13.57 -14.96 -15.42
CA THR A 132 -12.96 -15.37 -14.15
C THR A 132 -12.82 -14.15 -13.26
N TRP A 133 -13.39 -14.23 -12.06
CA TRP A 133 -13.41 -13.12 -11.11
C TRP A 133 -12.73 -13.54 -9.82
N ASN A 134 -11.81 -12.71 -9.35
CA ASN A 134 -11.09 -12.89 -8.10
C ASN A 134 -11.43 -11.74 -7.15
N ASN A 135 -11.46 -11.98 -5.84
CA ASN A 135 -11.57 -10.89 -4.87
C ASN A 135 -10.32 -10.01 -4.95
N VAL A 136 -10.49 -8.69 -4.77
CA VAL A 136 -9.36 -7.80 -4.50
C VAL A 136 -9.07 -7.92 -3.01
N GLY A 137 -7.97 -8.59 -2.67
CA GLY A 137 -7.59 -8.81 -1.28
C GLY A 137 -8.44 -9.82 -0.49
N SER A 138 -8.27 -9.79 0.82
CA SER A 138 -8.94 -10.66 1.81
C SER A 138 -9.32 -9.89 3.08
N LEU A 139 -10.03 -10.53 4.02
CA LEU A 139 -10.44 -9.92 5.29
C LEU A 139 -9.27 -9.27 6.03
N GLY A 140 -9.37 -7.95 6.28
CA GLY A 140 -8.36 -7.17 6.98
C GLY A 140 -7.10 -6.85 6.16
N GLY A 141 -7.11 -7.08 4.85
CA GLY A 141 -5.95 -6.83 3.96
C GLY A 141 -5.63 -5.37 3.67
N GLY A 142 -6.44 -4.43 4.17
CA GLY A 142 -6.29 -3.01 3.92
C GLY A 142 -7.07 -2.14 4.90
N THR A 143 -7.12 -0.84 4.64
CA THR A 143 -7.85 0.12 5.48
C THR A 143 -9.34 -0.11 5.32
N ASN A 144 -10.03 -0.41 6.43
CA ASN A 144 -11.47 -0.71 6.46
C ASN A 144 -11.88 -1.84 5.47
N TRP A 145 -10.95 -2.73 5.12
CA TRP A 145 -11.12 -3.68 4.01
C TRP A 145 -11.71 -5.02 4.43
N PHE A 146 -12.94 -5.29 3.98
CA PHE A 146 -13.81 -6.39 4.38
C PHE A 146 -13.98 -6.47 5.92
N ASN A 147 -15.15 -6.89 6.39
CA ASN A 147 -15.40 -7.00 7.83
C ASN A 147 -15.96 -8.37 8.23
N TYR A 148 -16.18 -9.26 7.26
CA TYR A 148 -16.81 -10.54 7.48
C TYR A 148 -16.36 -11.58 6.45
N ASN A 149 -16.35 -12.85 6.85
CA ASN A 149 -15.89 -13.98 6.02
C ASN A 149 -16.92 -15.13 5.87
N ALA A 150 -18.15 -14.94 6.37
CA ALA A 150 -19.22 -15.95 6.32
C ALA A 150 -20.57 -15.37 5.83
N ILE A 151 -20.56 -14.59 4.76
CA ILE A 151 -21.76 -13.97 4.17
C ILE A 151 -22.60 -15.05 3.44
N PHE A 152 -23.86 -15.23 3.84
CA PHE A 152 -24.72 -16.31 3.31
C PHE A 152 -25.24 -16.09 1.89
N SER A 153 -25.45 -14.84 1.46
CA SER A 153 -25.85 -14.50 0.09
C SER A 153 -24.73 -14.71 -0.94
N VAL A 154 -23.49 -14.85 -0.45
CA VAL A 154 -22.29 -15.16 -1.24
C VAL A 154 -22.08 -14.16 -2.40
N PRO A 155 -21.99 -12.84 -2.14
CA PRO A 155 -21.86 -11.82 -3.19
C PRO A 155 -20.67 -12.13 -4.10
N GLY A 156 -20.89 -12.13 -5.41
CA GLY A 156 -19.86 -12.45 -6.39
C GLY A 156 -19.28 -13.88 -6.29
N GLY A 157 -19.94 -14.78 -5.56
CA GLY A 157 -19.41 -16.11 -5.24
C GLY A 157 -18.42 -16.14 -4.08
N SER A 158 -18.27 -15.04 -3.33
CA SER A 158 -17.44 -14.92 -2.14
C SER A 158 -18.27 -14.92 -0.86
N SER A 159 -17.88 -15.70 0.15
CA SER A 159 -18.43 -15.56 1.51
C SER A 159 -17.74 -14.45 2.30
N GLU A 160 -16.69 -13.83 1.75
CA GLU A 160 -15.94 -12.74 2.35
C GLU A 160 -16.26 -11.41 1.67
N GLY A 161 -16.37 -10.36 2.48
CA GLY A 161 -16.78 -9.04 2.01
C GLY A 161 -17.14 -8.07 3.14
N TRP A 162 -17.89 -7.03 2.78
CA TRP A 162 -18.56 -6.15 3.73
C TRP A 162 -19.99 -6.63 3.98
N SER A 163 -20.33 -6.81 5.24
CA SER A 163 -21.67 -7.21 5.67
C SER A 163 -22.05 -6.53 6.97
N GLY A 164 -23.35 -6.32 7.11
CA GLY A 164 -23.99 -6.23 8.39
C GLY A 164 -24.04 -4.87 9.04
N ARG A 165 -25.25 -4.52 9.46
CA ARG A 165 -25.53 -3.57 10.53
C ARG A 165 -25.29 -4.20 11.91
N THR A 166 -25.10 -3.35 12.91
CA THR A 166 -25.11 -3.82 14.30
C THR A 166 -26.51 -3.64 14.88
N ILE A 167 -26.78 -4.23 16.06
CA ILE A 167 -28.08 -4.10 16.74
C ILE A 167 -28.44 -2.61 16.98
N THR A 168 -27.43 -1.75 17.13
CA THR A 168 -27.59 -0.34 17.49
C THR A 168 -27.05 0.65 16.45
N GLY A 169 -26.53 0.19 15.31
CA GLY A 169 -25.83 1.05 14.36
C GLY A 169 -26.00 0.60 12.91
N ASN A 170 -25.97 1.56 12.00
CA ASN A 170 -26.30 1.39 10.59
C ASN A 170 -25.09 0.92 9.77
N GLY A 171 -24.55 -0.25 10.13
CA GLY A 171 -23.34 -0.84 9.55
C GLY A 171 -22.10 0.00 9.79
N SER A 172 -21.52 0.59 8.74
CA SER A 172 -20.35 1.49 8.85
C SER A 172 -20.65 2.78 9.60
N ASN A 173 -21.93 3.13 9.79
CA ASN A 173 -22.38 4.34 10.49
C ASN A 173 -21.86 5.65 9.86
N GLY A 174 -21.63 5.63 8.55
CA GLY A 174 -21.00 6.72 7.82
C GLY A 174 -20.34 6.21 6.55
N TRP A 175 -20.03 7.14 5.64
CA TRP A 175 -19.06 6.89 4.58
C TRP A 175 -17.68 6.71 5.21
N VAL A 176 -16.98 5.66 4.81
CA VAL A 176 -15.59 5.41 5.19
C VAL A 176 -14.75 5.23 3.94
N THR A 177 -13.53 5.76 3.95
CA THR A 177 -12.55 5.43 2.92
C THR A 177 -12.08 3.99 3.15
N VAL A 178 -12.19 3.17 2.11
CA VAL A 178 -11.59 1.83 2.07
C VAL A 178 -10.45 1.84 1.08
N SER A 179 -9.33 1.19 1.42
CA SER A 179 -8.20 1.08 0.51
C SER A 179 -7.47 -0.26 0.68
N HIS A 180 -6.92 -0.77 -0.42
CA HIS A 180 -6.18 -2.02 -0.45
C HIS A 180 -5.03 -1.95 -1.46
N PRO A 181 -3.77 -2.18 -1.03
CA PRO A 181 -2.66 -2.42 -1.96
C PRO A 181 -2.94 -3.70 -2.76
N ALA A 182 -2.93 -3.62 -4.08
CA ALA A 182 -3.29 -4.72 -4.97
C ALA A 182 -2.12 -5.15 -5.86
N PRO A 183 -0.96 -5.55 -5.29
CA PRO A 183 0.25 -5.88 -6.06
C PRO A 183 0.02 -7.00 -7.09
N GLU A 184 -0.99 -7.85 -6.90
CA GLU A 184 -1.42 -8.87 -7.86
C GLU A 184 -1.90 -8.28 -9.20
N LEU A 185 -2.24 -6.99 -9.24
CA LEU A 185 -2.71 -6.28 -10.43
C LEU A 185 -1.60 -5.53 -11.18
N ALA A 186 -0.40 -5.41 -10.58
CA ALA A 186 0.72 -4.68 -11.15
C ALA A 186 1.09 -5.21 -12.55
N GLY A 187 1.28 -4.28 -13.50
CA GLY A 187 1.67 -4.61 -14.87
C GLY A 187 0.58 -5.28 -15.74
N LEU A 188 -0.64 -5.50 -15.24
CA LEU A 188 -1.71 -6.14 -16.01
C LEU A 188 -2.34 -5.17 -17.01
N SER A 189 -2.37 -5.54 -18.29
CA SER A 189 -2.85 -4.65 -19.36
C SER A 189 -4.37 -4.62 -19.56
N ASN A 190 -5.13 -5.44 -18.85
CA ASN A 190 -6.60 -5.49 -18.95
C ASN A 190 -7.16 -5.85 -17.58
N VAL A 191 -7.56 -4.84 -16.82
CA VAL A 191 -8.16 -5.03 -15.49
C VAL A 191 -9.56 -4.44 -15.49
N TYR A 192 -10.54 -5.26 -15.12
CA TYR A 192 -11.92 -4.85 -14.88
C TYR A 192 -12.23 -5.06 -13.41
N PHE A 193 -12.91 -4.11 -12.79
CA PHE A 193 -13.48 -4.27 -11.46
C PHE A 193 -14.98 -4.48 -11.55
N ARG A 194 -15.52 -5.30 -10.66
CA ARG A 194 -16.94 -5.29 -10.34
C ARG A 194 -17.14 -5.15 -8.84
N PHE A 195 -18.10 -4.31 -8.47
CA PHE A 195 -18.54 -4.15 -7.11
C PHE A 195 -19.91 -4.81 -6.98
N VAL A 196 -19.99 -5.96 -6.33
CA VAL A 196 -21.17 -6.82 -6.28
C VAL A 196 -21.88 -6.64 -4.95
N PHE A 197 -23.21 -6.54 -4.98
CA PHE A 197 -24.07 -6.66 -3.81
C PHE A 197 -25.04 -7.83 -4.00
N ALA A 198 -25.20 -8.64 -2.96
CA ALA A 198 -26.16 -9.73 -2.94
C ALA A 198 -26.95 -9.75 -1.63
N SER A 199 -28.21 -10.18 -1.73
CA SER A 199 -29.12 -10.31 -0.60
C SER A 199 -29.87 -11.63 -0.59
N ASP A 200 -30.36 -12.00 0.58
CA ASP A 200 -31.24 -13.14 0.81
C ASP A 200 -32.73 -12.77 0.61
N GLY A 201 -33.65 -13.65 1.00
CA GLY A 201 -35.08 -13.46 0.77
C GLY A 201 -35.84 -12.59 1.79
N SER A 202 -35.16 -11.96 2.75
CA SER A 202 -35.79 -11.16 3.79
C SER A 202 -34.86 -10.08 4.36
N ILE A 203 -35.37 -9.29 5.30
CA ILE A 203 -34.63 -8.27 6.07
C ILE A 203 -33.77 -7.37 5.17
N PHE A 204 -34.41 -6.34 4.66
CA PHE A 204 -33.75 -5.33 3.84
C PHE A 204 -33.52 -4.04 4.63
N ASP A 205 -32.36 -3.45 4.38
CA ASP A 205 -31.93 -2.13 4.85
C ASP A 205 -31.60 -1.25 3.63
N GLU A 206 -31.00 -0.07 3.82
CA GLU A 206 -30.63 0.81 2.68
C GLU A 206 -29.40 0.34 1.90
N GLY A 207 -28.68 -0.67 2.41
CA GLY A 207 -27.65 -1.41 1.68
C GLY A 207 -26.34 -0.68 1.56
N ILE A 208 -25.86 -0.47 0.34
CA ILE A 208 -24.51 -0.04 0.04
C ILE A 208 -24.50 1.32 -0.65
N GLY A 209 -23.55 2.16 -0.29
CA GLY A 209 -23.12 3.31 -1.07
C GLY A 209 -21.68 3.14 -1.55
N PHE A 210 -21.40 3.51 -2.79
CA PHE A 210 -20.11 3.43 -3.46
C PHE A 210 -19.83 4.73 -4.22
N ASP A 211 -18.69 5.34 -3.92
CA ASP A 211 -18.32 6.67 -4.39
C ASP A 211 -16.79 6.84 -4.42
N ASP A 212 -16.29 7.92 -5.03
CA ASP A 212 -14.86 8.30 -5.05
C ASP A 212 -13.89 7.16 -5.45
N PHE A 213 -14.16 6.41 -6.52
CA PHE A 213 -13.31 5.29 -6.90
C PHE A 213 -11.97 5.75 -7.47
N GLU A 214 -10.88 5.32 -6.86
CA GLU A 214 -9.53 5.78 -7.16
C GLU A 214 -8.55 4.62 -7.37
N ILE A 215 -7.68 4.78 -8.36
CA ILE A 215 -6.53 3.91 -8.63
C ILE A 215 -5.27 4.77 -8.69
N TYR A 216 -4.26 4.45 -7.88
CA TYR A 216 -2.97 5.15 -7.82
C TYR A 216 -1.84 4.17 -7.45
N ASN A 217 -0.59 4.60 -7.49
CA ASN A 217 0.53 3.82 -6.94
C ASN A 217 0.71 4.11 -5.44
N ALA A 218 1.08 3.10 -4.65
CA ALA A 218 1.42 3.31 -3.25
C ALA A 218 2.65 4.22 -3.08
N TYR A 219 2.54 5.16 -2.14
CA TYR A 219 3.61 6.07 -1.74
C TYR A 219 4.06 5.78 -0.30
N VAL A 220 5.28 6.17 0.01
CA VAL A 220 5.87 6.21 1.34
C VAL A 220 6.23 7.65 1.67
N ASP A 221 5.81 8.13 2.84
CA ASP A 221 6.16 9.46 3.32
C ASP A 221 7.67 9.54 3.61
N ILE A 222 8.32 10.56 3.03
CA ILE A 222 9.73 10.94 3.24
C ILE A 222 9.75 12.44 3.63
N PRO A 223 9.28 12.81 4.83
CA PRO A 223 9.04 14.22 5.18
C PRO A 223 10.31 15.07 5.29
N ASP A 224 11.49 14.45 5.41
CA ASP A 224 12.77 15.16 5.39
C ASP A 224 13.19 15.45 3.94
N SER A 225 13.08 16.71 3.53
CA SER A 225 13.45 17.15 2.18
C SER A 225 14.91 16.85 1.79
N GLN A 226 15.84 16.74 2.75
CA GLN A 226 17.22 16.35 2.41
C GLN A 226 17.33 14.84 2.16
N PHE A 227 16.50 14.02 2.80
CA PHE A 227 16.45 12.59 2.53
C PHE A 227 15.82 12.32 1.16
N GLU A 228 14.67 12.92 0.89
CA GLU A 228 14.00 12.85 -0.40
C GLU A 228 14.90 13.36 -1.54
N GLN A 229 15.56 14.51 -1.36
CA GLN A 229 16.51 15.02 -2.35
C GLN A 229 17.65 14.04 -2.64
N ALA A 230 18.12 13.28 -1.63
CA ALA A 230 19.15 12.26 -1.82
C ALA A 230 18.65 11.06 -2.65
N LEU A 231 17.36 10.74 -2.58
CA LEU A 231 16.73 9.72 -3.41
C LEU A 231 16.56 10.22 -4.85
N ILE A 232 16.11 11.47 -5.03
CA ILE A 232 16.00 12.12 -6.34
C ILE A 232 17.37 12.19 -7.04
N ASP A 233 18.41 12.63 -6.33
CA ASP A 233 19.76 12.78 -6.90
C ASP A 233 20.39 11.44 -7.30
N GLN A 234 19.95 10.34 -6.69
CA GLN A 234 20.32 8.97 -7.08
C GLN A 234 19.44 8.38 -8.19
N GLY A 235 18.36 9.06 -8.58
CA GLY A 235 17.36 8.55 -9.50
C GLY A 235 16.56 7.38 -8.94
N ILE A 236 16.47 7.29 -7.60
CA ILE A 236 15.62 6.32 -6.90
C ILE A 236 14.18 6.84 -6.95
N ASP A 237 13.94 8.07 -6.50
CA ASP A 237 12.66 8.76 -6.68
C ASP A 237 12.50 9.16 -8.15
N THR A 238 11.66 8.41 -8.87
CA THR A 238 11.57 8.47 -10.32
C THR A 238 10.71 9.62 -10.82
N GLU A 239 9.80 10.14 -10.01
CA GLU A 239 9.06 11.37 -10.30
C GLU A 239 9.95 12.59 -10.25
N GLY A 240 10.97 12.58 -9.40
CA GLY A 240 11.96 13.65 -9.30
C GLY A 240 11.36 14.95 -8.76
N THR A 241 10.27 14.84 -8.01
CA THR A 241 9.58 15.96 -7.36
C THR A 241 9.86 15.93 -5.87
N LEU A 242 10.19 17.07 -5.29
CA LEU A 242 10.40 17.21 -3.84
C LEU A 242 9.06 17.52 -3.16
N ASP A 243 8.22 16.51 -2.96
CA ASP A 243 6.86 16.61 -2.44
C ASP A 243 6.63 15.88 -1.09
N GLY A 244 7.69 15.32 -0.51
CA GLY A 244 7.71 14.67 0.80
C GLY A 244 7.33 13.20 0.76
N GLN A 245 7.38 12.55 -0.40
CA GLN A 245 6.99 11.15 -0.58
C GLN A 245 7.82 10.49 -1.69
N VAL A 246 7.79 9.16 -1.74
CA VAL A 246 8.42 8.37 -2.80
C VAL A 246 7.54 7.17 -3.14
N LEU A 247 7.55 6.70 -4.39
CA LEU A 247 6.87 5.46 -4.74
C LEU A 247 7.44 4.29 -3.92
N LEU A 248 6.55 3.44 -3.40
CA LEU A 248 6.96 2.23 -2.69
C LEU A 248 7.83 1.31 -3.58
N ASP A 249 7.55 1.25 -4.88
CA ASP A 249 8.30 0.43 -5.83
C ASP A 249 9.74 0.91 -6.04
N ASP A 250 9.92 2.23 -6.04
CA ASP A 250 11.21 2.86 -6.25
C ASP A 250 12.21 2.45 -5.16
N ILE A 251 11.72 2.18 -3.95
CA ILE A 251 12.56 1.88 -2.78
C ILE A 251 12.55 0.39 -2.36
N SER A 252 11.47 -0.36 -2.61
CA SER A 252 11.30 -1.73 -2.08
C SER A 252 12.32 -2.74 -2.62
N SER A 253 12.89 -2.49 -3.79
CA SER A 253 13.88 -3.34 -4.46
C SER A 253 15.34 -2.85 -4.33
N ILE A 254 15.56 -1.70 -3.66
CA ILE A 254 16.89 -1.12 -3.50
C ILE A 254 17.73 -1.99 -2.57
N LEU A 255 18.86 -2.48 -3.09
CA LEU A 255 19.80 -3.31 -2.34
C LEU A 255 20.87 -2.48 -1.61
N PHE A 256 21.19 -1.29 -2.15
CA PHE A 256 22.28 -0.45 -1.64
C PHE A 256 21.81 1.00 -1.64
N LEU A 257 21.91 1.66 -0.49
CA LEU A 257 21.57 3.07 -0.34
C LEU A 257 22.77 3.83 0.23
N SER A 258 23.27 4.81 -0.51
CA SER A 258 24.31 5.74 -0.05
C SER A 258 23.78 7.18 -0.15
N ILE A 259 23.66 7.87 0.98
CA ILE A 259 23.06 9.21 1.07
C ILE A 259 24.03 10.22 1.68
N ASP A 260 25.31 10.08 1.31
CA ASP A 260 26.43 10.86 1.85
C ASP A 260 26.30 12.36 1.57
N ASN A 261 26.71 13.17 2.54
CA ASN A 261 26.77 14.63 2.52
C ASN A 261 25.40 15.33 2.50
N TYR A 262 24.32 14.61 2.83
CA TYR A 262 23.00 15.18 3.09
C TYR A 262 22.78 15.41 4.59
N ASN A 263 22.34 16.62 4.94
CA ASN A 263 22.04 17.00 6.32
C ASN A 263 20.63 16.55 6.72
N ILE A 264 20.44 15.24 6.82
CA ILE A 264 19.16 14.59 7.11
C ILE A 264 18.87 14.63 8.61
N THR A 265 17.71 15.13 8.99
CA THR A 265 17.24 15.24 10.39
C THR A 265 16.31 14.10 10.78
N SER A 266 15.54 13.56 9.81
CA SER A 266 14.65 12.41 9.97
C SER A 266 14.87 11.37 8.86
N PHE A 267 14.97 10.10 9.24
CA PHE A 267 15.04 8.94 8.33
C PHE A 267 13.71 8.19 8.27
N GLU A 268 12.61 8.90 8.55
CA GLU A 268 11.26 8.38 8.32
C GLU A 268 11.12 7.94 6.86
N GLY A 269 10.58 6.73 6.67
CA GLY A 269 10.44 6.07 5.38
C GLY A 269 11.60 5.11 5.01
N LEU A 270 12.76 5.21 5.67
CA LEU A 270 13.88 4.25 5.50
C LEU A 270 13.45 2.80 5.79
N GLN A 271 12.47 2.63 6.67
CA GLN A 271 11.91 1.34 7.09
C GLN A 271 11.23 0.58 5.93
N PHE A 272 10.92 1.25 4.81
CA PHE A 272 10.29 0.65 3.64
C PHE A 272 11.28 0.16 2.58
N PHE A 273 12.58 0.39 2.77
CA PHE A 273 13.66 -0.21 1.98
C PHE A 273 13.86 -1.68 2.39
N THR A 274 12.85 -2.51 2.11
CA THR A 274 12.74 -3.89 2.65
C THR A 274 13.79 -4.86 2.10
N SER A 275 14.37 -4.59 0.92
CA SER A 275 15.44 -5.39 0.30
C SER A 275 16.86 -4.87 0.61
N LEU A 276 17.01 -3.85 1.46
CA LEU A 276 18.28 -3.18 1.69
C LEU A 276 19.32 -4.13 2.31
N LEU A 277 20.45 -4.31 1.62
CA LEU A 277 21.59 -5.12 2.06
C LEU A 277 22.71 -4.27 2.64
N ALA A 278 22.94 -3.06 2.09
CA ALA A 278 23.88 -2.12 2.68
C ALA A 278 23.36 -0.68 2.72
N PHE A 279 23.67 -0.01 3.83
CA PHE A 279 23.37 1.40 4.05
C PHE A 279 24.65 2.18 4.34
N SER A 280 24.85 3.29 3.63
CA SER A 280 25.95 4.21 3.89
C SER A 280 25.46 5.64 4.03
N HIS A 281 25.91 6.31 5.08
CA HIS A 281 25.70 7.74 5.27
C HIS A 281 26.90 8.42 5.91
N ILE A 282 27.65 9.14 5.09
CA ILE A 282 28.87 9.85 5.49
C ILE A 282 28.60 11.36 5.52
N ASN A 283 29.13 12.06 6.53
CA ASN A 283 29.08 13.52 6.69
C ASN A 283 27.65 14.08 6.86
N ASN A 284 26.87 13.56 7.82
CA ASN A 284 25.63 14.20 8.23
C ASN A 284 25.88 15.31 9.26
N GLN A 285 25.79 16.57 8.84
CA GLN A 285 26.01 17.75 9.69
C GLN A 285 24.68 18.42 10.12
N ALA A 286 23.56 17.70 10.02
CA ALA A 286 22.27 18.17 10.53
C ALA A 286 22.38 18.60 11.99
N ALA A 287 21.71 19.70 12.36
CA ALA A 287 21.76 20.23 13.73
C ALA A 287 21.18 19.27 14.78
N THR A 288 20.26 18.41 14.35
CA THR A 288 19.61 17.37 15.15
C THR A 288 19.35 16.16 14.28
N ILE A 289 19.52 14.96 14.84
CA ILE A 289 19.11 13.69 14.23
C ILE A 289 18.32 12.96 15.30
N ASN A 290 17.07 12.56 14.99
CA ASN A 290 16.23 11.89 15.99
C ASN A 290 16.82 10.50 16.33
N GLN A 291 16.83 9.64 15.33
CA GLN A 291 17.33 8.25 15.38
C GLN A 291 17.44 7.76 13.94
N ILE A 292 18.29 6.76 13.70
CA ILE A 292 18.21 5.95 12.48
C ILE A 292 17.68 4.57 12.88
N ASP A 293 16.45 4.28 12.47
CA ASP A 293 15.78 3.02 12.81
C ASP A 293 15.80 2.05 11.63
N PHE A 294 16.55 0.95 11.77
CA PHE A 294 16.71 -0.11 10.77
C PHE A 294 15.85 -1.35 11.07
N SER A 295 14.91 -1.28 12.02
CA SER A 295 14.17 -2.44 12.52
C SER A 295 13.35 -3.20 11.46
N ASN A 296 13.00 -2.57 10.34
CA ASN A 296 12.30 -3.22 9.22
C ASN A 296 13.22 -3.57 8.03
N ASN A 297 14.50 -3.18 8.06
CA ASN A 297 15.48 -3.50 7.02
C ASN A 297 16.13 -4.87 7.30
N LEU A 298 15.30 -5.91 7.36
CA LEU A 298 15.66 -7.23 7.88
C LEU A 298 16.77 -7.95 7.10
N SER A 299 17.06 -7.52 5.88
CA SER A 299 18.10 -8.11 5.02
C SER A 299 19.46 -7.41 5.14
N LEU A 300 19.61 -6.39 5.99
CA LEU A 300 20.87 -5.63 6.13
C LEU A 300 22.04 -6.51 6.56
N GLU A 301 23.14 -6.39 5.82
CA GLU A 301 24.43 -7.05 6.05
C GLU A 301 25.54 -6.06 6.41
N ASP A 302 25.48 -4.82 5.89
CA ASP A 302 26.49 -3.79 6.14
C ASP A 302 25.85 -2.42 6.44
N ILE A 303 26.30 -1.79 7.53
CA ILE A 303 25.94 -0.41 7.89
C ILE A 303 27.22 0.40 8.07
N SER A 304 27.31 1.54 7.38
CA SER A 304 28.41 2.50 7.52
C SER A 304 27.89 3.93 7.72
N ILE A 305 28.04 4.44 8.95
CA ILE A 305 27.69 5.80 9.32
C ILE A 305 28.94 6.50 9.85
N ILE A 306 29.41 7.53 9.13
CA ILE A 306 30.68 8.20 9.44
C ILE A 306 30.48 9.70 9.48
N ASN A 307 31.08 10.36 10.46
CA ASN A 307 31.05 11.81 10.67
C ASN A 307 29.61 12.36 10.78
N ALA A 308 28.87 11.83 11.76
CA ALA A 308 27.52 12.26 12.12
C ALA A 308 27.46 12.76 13.59
N PRO A 309 28.01 13.95 13.89
CA PRO A 309 28.24 14.39 15.27
C PRO A 309 26.99 14.60 16.12
N ASN A 310 25.80 14.70 15.50
CA ASN A 310 24.54 14.89 16.22
C ASN A 310 23.67 13.62 16.26
N LEU A 311 24.22 12.47 15.88
CA LEU A 311 23.55 11.17 16.02
C LEU A 311 23.64 10.70 17.47
N ALA A 312 22.50 10.42 18.09
CA ALA A 312 22.44 9.91 19.46
C ALA A 312 22.17 8.39 19.50
N GLU A 313 21.42 7.86 18.54
CA GLU A 313 20.92 6.49 18.58
C GLU A 313 20.74 5.90 17.18
N ILE A 314 21.03 4.60 17.07
CA ILE A 314 20.59 3.75 15.96
C ILE A 314 19.88 2.52 16.54
N ASN A 315 18.87 2.02 15.84
CA ASN A 315 18.21 0.76 16.19
C ASN A 315 18.58 -0.32 15.18
N VAL A 316 19.34 -1.33 15.63
CA VAL A 316 19.75 -2.48 14.83
C VAL A 316 19.24 -3.83 15.39
N SER A 317 18.26 -3.76 16.32
CA SER A 317 17.82 -4.90 17.12
C SER A 317 17.16 -6.04 16.33
N GLN A 318 16.73 -5.80 15.09
CA GLN A 318 16.11 -6.78 14.20
C GLN A 318 17.03 -7.22 13.04
N ASN A 319 18.23 -6.66 12.92
CA ASN A 319 19.15 -6.94 11.80
C ASN A 319 20.05 -8.14 12.14
N GLU A 320 19.45 -9.33 12.26
CA GLU A 320 20.14 -10.57 12.64
C GLU A 320 21.21 -11.01 11.61
N PHE A 321 21.10 -10.56 10.36
CA PHE A 321 22.04 -10.84 9.27
C PHE A 321 23.21 -9.86 9.16
N LEU A 322 23.28 -8.87 10.06
CA LEU A 322 24.32 -7.84 10.02
C LEU A 322 25.72 -8.45 10.24
N GLN A 323 26.63 -8.23 9.29
CA GLN A 323 28.00 -8.75 9.26
C GLN A 323 29.05 -7.66 9.52
N SER A 324 28.76 -6.42 9.14
CA SER A 324 29.66 -5.28 9.23
C SER A 324 28.91 -4.08 9.79
N LEU A 325 29.44 -3.49 10.87
CA LEU A 325 28.88 -2.29 11.48
C LEU A 325 29.99 -1.27 11.71
N THR A 326 29.89 -0.13 11.03
CA THR A 326 30.73 1.04 11.25
C THR A 326 29.87 2.22 11.69
N VAL A 327 30.11 2.75 12.89
CA VAL A 327 29.49 3.97 13.41
C VAL A 327 30.58 4.83 14.03
N VAL A 328 30.90 5.94 13.38
CA VAL A 328 31.94 6.89 13.82
C VAL A 328 31.35 8.28 13.80
N THR A 329 30.82 8.76 14.93
CA THR A 329 30.11 10.05 14.99
C THR A 329 31.05 11.24 15.13
N ASN A 330 32.27 11.04 15.64
CA ASN A 330 33.21 12.09 16.05
C ASN A 330 32.63 13.03 17.11
N ASN A 331 31.73 12.52 17.96
CA ASN A 331 31.14 13.24 19.08
C ASN A 331 30.71 12.27 20.20
N THR A 332 30.27 12.80 21.34
CA THR A 332 29.95 12.00 22.53
C THR A 332 28.46 11.72 22.71
N LEU A 333 27.60 12.17 21.77
CA LEU A 333 26.16 11.97 21.88
C LEU A 333 25.76 10.50 21.71
N PHE A 334 26.42 9.78 20.81
CA PHE A 334 26.26 8.34 20.64
C PHE A 334 26.98 7.59 21.76
N ASN A 335 26.25 7.21 22.81
CA ASN A 335 26.82 6.71 24.06
C ASN A 335 26.36 5.31 24.48
N SER A 336 25.42 4.71 23.74
CA SER A 336 24.99 3.34 23.92
C SER A 336 24.64 2.71 22.57
N ILE A 337 24.71 1.38 22.52
CA ILE A 337 24.24 0.58 21.39
C ILE A 337 23.83 -0.80 21.89
N ASP A 338 22.69 -1.29 21.42
CA ASP A 338 22.24 -2.66 21.68
C ASP A 338 22.60 -3.56 20.49
N LEU A 339 23.55 -4.48 20.71
CA LEU A 339 24.01 -5.46 19.72
C LEU A 339 23.59 -6.89 20.08
N SER A 340 22.64 -7.06 21.00
CA SER A 340 22.30 -8.35 21.60
C SER A 340 21.75 -9.39 20.63
N ASN A 341 21.25 -8.97 19.46
CA ASN A 341 20.73 -9.85 18.41
C ASN A 341 21.64 -9.96 17.17
N ASN A 342 22.77 -9.25 17.13
CA ASN A 342 23.63 -9.18 15.94
C ASN A 342 24.77 -10.22 16.00
N PHE A 343 24.40 -11.50 16.16
CA PHE A 343 25.36 -12.60 16.38
C PHE A 343 26.30 -12.87 15.19
N ASN A 344 25.99 -12.36 13.99
CA ASN A 344 26.74 -12.59 12.76
C ASN A 344 27.79 -11.51 12.44
N LEU A 345 28.03 -10.55 13.33
CA LEU A 345 29.01 -9.48 13.14
C LEU A 345 30.45 -10.02 13.04
N GLN A 346 31.11 -9.76 11.92
CA GLN A 346 32.52 -10.07 11.69
C GLN A 346 33.42 -8.85 11.90
N THR A 347 32.91 -7.67 11.56
CA THR A 347 33.63 -6.39 11.69
C THR A 347 32.77 -5.38 12.44
N VAL A 348 33.31 -4.83 13.54
CA VAL A 348 32.67 -3.77 14.32
C VAL A 348 33.65 -2.62 14.51
N ILE A 349 33.26 -1.43 14.03
CA ILE A 349 34.02 -0.18 14.16
C ILE A 349 33.12 0.86 14.82
N LEU A 350 33.34 1.09 16.11
CA LEU A 350 32.60 2.02 16.94
C LEU A 350 33.51 3.10 17.54
N SER A 351 34.64 3.38 16.90
CA SER A 351 35.61 4.36 17.38
C SER A 351 35.10 5.80 17.30
N SER A 352 35.64 6.68 18.17
CA SER A 352 35.33 8.12 18.19
C SER A 352 33.85 8.41 18.42
N ASN A 353 33.31 7.84 19.50
CA ASN A 353 31.95 8.05 19.99
C ASN A 353 31.96 8.41 21.51
N GLY A 354 30.81 8.35 22.16
CA GLY A 354 30.65 8.54 23.61
C GLY A 354 30.36 7.26 24.38
N LEU A 355 30.68 6.08 23.84
CA LEU A 355 30.31 4.79 24.44
C LEU A 355 30.99 4.59 25.80
N THR A 356 30.22 4.24 26.82
CA THR A 356 30.76 3.89 28.15
C THR A 356 30.93 2.39 28.35
N GLU A 357 30.24 1.58 27.55
CA GLU A 357 30.28 0.11 27.60
C GLU A 357 29.88 -0.51 26.26
N ILE A 358 30.27 -1.78 26.05
CA ILE A 358 29.81 -2.66 24.97
C ILE A 358 29.55 -4.04 25.60
N ASN A 359 28.48 -4.15 26.39
CA ASN A 359 28.13 -5.37 27.14
C ASN A 359 27.14 -6.28 26.38
N SER A 360 26.53 -5.79 25.30
CA SER A 360 25.51 -6.48 24.52
C SER A 360 26.07 -7.20 23.30
N LEU A 361 27.36 -7.03 22.97
CA LEU A 361 27.97 -7.66 21.81
C LEU A 361 28.36 -9.11 22.12
N ASN A 362 27.69 -10.06 21.47
CA ASN A 362 28.01 -11.47 21.54
C ASN A 362 28.09 -12.04 20.11
N SER A 363 29.27 -11.98 19.50
CA SER A 363 29.48 -12.59 18.18
C SER A 363 30.72 -13.48 18.18
N PRO A 364 30.56 -14.81 18.12
CA PRO A 364 31.70 -15.74 18.17
C PRO A 364 32.58 -15.70 16.93
N ILE A 365 32.08 -15.13 15.82
CA ILE A 365 32.77 -15.00 14.53
C ILE A 365 33.38 -13.60 14.31
N LEU A 366 33.37 -12.75 15.34
CA LEU A 366 33.95 -11.40 15.26
C LEU A 366 35.45 -11.48 15.07
N SER A 367 35.96 -10.98 13.93
CA SER A 367 37.40 -10.98 13.60
C SER A 367 38.06 -9.62 13.83
N TYR A 368 37.29 -8.52 13.79
CA TYR A 368 37.80 -7.16 13.94
C TYR A 368 36.89 -6.32 14.84
N LEU A 369 37.47 -5.77 15.92
CA LEU A 369 36.81 -4.85 16.84
C LEU A 369 37.64 -3.57 17.03
N SER A 370 37.04 -2.42 16.76
CA SER A 370 37.63 -1.11 17.05
C SER A 370 36.67 -0.25 17.87
N VAL A 371 37.09 0.09 19.08
CA VAL A 371 36.29 0.85 20.06
C VAL A 371 37.07 2.04 20.62
N GLY A 372 38.21 2.36 19.98
CA GLY A 372 39.09 3.44 20.42
C GLY A 372 38.40 4.81 20.46
N ASP A 373 38.94 5.74 21.23
CA ASP A 373 38.39 7.08 21.41
C ASP A 373 36.93 7.04 21.91
N ASN A 374 36.73 6.28 22.99
CA ASN A 374 35.48 6.18 23.75
C ASN A 374 35.78 6.10 25.25
N PRO A 375 34.90 6.62 26.13
CA PRO A 375 35.06 6.50 27.59
C PRO A 375 34.75 5.10 28.17
N ILE A 376 35.07 4.02 27.44
CA ILE A 376 34.89 2.63 27.89
C ILE A 376 35.95 2.30 28.94
N SER A 377 35.53 1.78 30.09
CA SER A 377 36.42 1.40 31.19
C SER A 377 36.64 -0.12 31.35
N SER A 378 35.80 -0.93 30.70
CA SER A 378 35.93 -2.39 30.69
C SER A 378 35.40 -2.97 29.39
N LEU A 379 36.05 -4.02 28.90
CA LEU A 379 35.62 -4.78 27.73
C LEU A 379 35.84 -6.28 28.02
N ASP A 380 34.77 -7.07 27.94
CA ASP A 380 34.82 -8.52 28.00
C ASP A 380 35.00 -9.05 26.57
N VAL A 381 36.14 -9.69 26.31
CA VAL A 381 36.44 -10.29 25.00
C VAL A 381 36.33 -11.82 24.99
N SER A 382 35.89 -12.42 26.10
CA SER A 382 35.85 -13.88 26.28
C SER A 382 34.93 -14.60 25.29
N SER A 383 33.98 -13.90 24.68
CA SER A 383 33.04 -14.44 23.69
C SER A 383 33.54 -14.37 22.23
N PHE A 384 34.61 -13.60 21.95
CA PHE A 384 35.09 -13.33 20.59
C PHE A 384 36.14 -14.36 20.14
N ASN A 385 35.70 -15.60 19.90
CA ASN A 385 36.60 -16.74 19.63
C ASN A 385 37.52 -16.56 18.41
N ASP A 386 37.05 -15.83 17.39
CA ASP A 386 37.76 -15.62 16.13
C ASP A 386 38.43 -14.23 16.05
N LEU A 387 38.56 -13.50 17.16
CA LEU A 387 39.09 -12.12 17.17
C LEU A 387 40.56 -12.08 16.76
N GLU A 388 40.85 -11.42 15.64
CA GLU A 388 42.21 -11.25 15.11
C GLU A 388 42.78 -9.87 15.44
N THR A 389 41.93 -8.84 15.45
CA THR A 389 42.33 -7.44 15.68
C THR A 389 41.42 -6.75 16.68
N LEU A 390 42.03 -6.19 17.72
CA LEU A 390 41.37 -5.35 18.74
C LEU A 390 42.06 -3.99 18.84
N ASN A 391 41.32 -2.91 18.60
CA ASN A 391 41.80 -1.53 18.72
C ASN A 391 41.05 -0.78 19.83
N THR A 392 41.77 -0.45 20.91
CA THR A 392 41.25 0.21 22.13
C THR A 392 42.01 1.50 22.48
N TYR A 393 42.65 2.12 21.48
CA TYR A 393 43.40 3.37 21.69
C TYR A 393 42.50 4.46 22.31
N ASP A 394 43.06 5.31 23.17
CA ASP A 394 42.32 6.41 23.80
C ASP A 394 40.99 6.00 24.50
N THR A 395 40.99 4.80 25.11
CA THR A 395 39.93 4.33 26.03
C THR A 395 40.35 4.48 27.50
N GLN A 396 39.48 4.09 28.44
CA GLN A 396 39.75 4.03 29.88
C GLN A 396 39.95 2.58 30.38
N ILE A 397 40.20 1.63 29.49
CA ILE A 397 40.39 0.22 29.83
C ILE A 397 41.75 0.05 30.54
N GLU A 398 41.72 -0.44 31.79
CA GLU A 398 42.94 -0.69 32.58
C GLU A 398 43.47 -2.12 32.40
N ASP A 399 42.57 -3.10 32.25
CA ASP A 399 42.87 -4.53 32.09
C ASP A 399 41.94 -5.16 31.03
N LEU A 400 42.45 -6.18 30.32
CA LEU A 400 41.69 -7.05 29.42
C LEU A 400 41.62 -8.45 30.06
N ASP A 401 40.49 -9.16 29.89
CA ASP A 401 40.24 -10.47 30.49
C ASP A 401 40.94 -11.65 29.79
#